data_AF-A0A7Y5PV03-F1
#
_entry.id   AF-A0A7Y5PV03-F1
#
_cell.length_a   1.000
_cell.length_b   1.000
_cell.length_c   1.000
_cell.angle_alpha   90.00
_cell.angle_beta   90.00
_cell.angle_gamma   90.00
#
_symmetry.space_group_name_H-M   'P 1'
#
loop_
_entity.id
_entity.type
_entity.pdbx_description
1 polymer ?
#
loop_
_entity_poly.entity_id
_entity_poly.type
_entity_poly.pdbx_seq_one_letter_code
_entity_poly.pdbx_strand_id
1 'polypeptide(L)'
;MQFRSSLLSRPAQLALAALALTGASFGQATQQGTTLTVLGSQGGDVMSIRFLEFPGEVEVFGVPGTPDGALFTGVTKLDLKTLAGTDIIDLQVLSAIVPELLVDTGLGESQVGVVFNVPSSLALVSSVATITGGPDKDTVLLDVTTSSANVALNWAVAAGDGPNETNVKYSTNVGGGSTLLNWRYTGGAQEDKVLLDLVSAADSIGVGALVNTGSANDEFLVKVSGDGNTTAALSVLGRLGAGGDTALVDVTNVGQTIVRGGIDAGEGNDTIEYITSSSLRGSPVLFGASGNDTLKFTVNGSLLAGSQPRIIAGDGNDDVSMLVWGSLLGSPFSDGGAGFDYFQGVGTRVNFEEIN
;
A
#
# COMPACT_ATOMS: atom_id res chain seq x y z
N MET A 1 -12.28 -38.80 65.21
CA MET A 1 -12.05 -40.24 64.93
C MET A 1 -13.39 -40.83 64.50
N GLN A 2 -13.42 -41.50 63.33
CA GLN A 2 -14.49 -42.34 62.77
C GLN A 2 -15.79 -41.73 62.19
N PHE A 3 -15.90 -41.94 60.87
CA PHE A 3 -16.99 -41.95 59.88
C PHE A 3 -18.43 -42.28 60.30
N ARG A 4 -19.42 -41.61 59.64
CA ARG A 4 -20.59 -42.13 58.87
C ARG A 4 -21.12 -40.99 57.96
N SER A 5 -21.19 -41.05 56.62
CA SER A 5 -21.90 -41.90 55.64
C SER A 5 -23.42 -41.68 55.53
N SER A 6 -23.86 -40.97 54.48
CA SER A 6 -25.12 -41.16 53.73
C SER A 6 -25.04 -40.25 52.47
N LEU A 7 -24.83 -40.68 51.22
CA LEU A 7 -25.51 -41.68 50.37
C LEU A 7 -27.00 -41.36 50.11
N LEU A 8 -27.23 -40.56 49.05
CA LEU A 8 -28.46 -40.39 48.23
C LEU A 8 -27.94 -39.77 46.91
N SER A 9 -27.61 -40.48 45.83
CA SER A 9 -28.34 -41.40 44.94
C SER A 9 -29.40 -40.72 44.04
N ARG A 10 -29.09 -40.77 42.73
CA ARG A 10 -29.93 -40.63 41.50
C ARG A 10 -30.05 -39.25 40.85
N PRO A 11 -30.30 -39.17 39.51
CA PRO A 11 -29.98 -40.12 38.43
C PRO A 11 -29.21 -39.46 37.26
N ALA A 12 -28.69 -40.32 36.38
CA ALA A 12 -28.16 -39.98 35.07
C ALA A 12 -29.17 -39.18 34.23
N GLN A 13 -28.75 -38.00 33.77
CA GLN A 13 -29.24 -37.42 32.53
C GLN A 13 -28.12 -37.50 31.50
N LEU A 14 -28.11 -38.64 30.80
CA LEU A 14 -27.69 -38.71 29.42
C LEU A 14 -28.60 -37.76 28.63
N ALA A 15 -28.14 -36.54 28.43
CA ALA A 15 -28.59 -35.68 27.35
C ALA A 15 -27.43 -35.56 26.38
N LEU A 16 -27.58 -36.34 25.32
CA LEU A 16 -26.92 -36.26 24.03
C LEU A 16 -26.68 -34.79 23.62
N ALA A 17 -25.51 -34.23 23.95
CA ALA A 17 -24.99 -33.12 23.17
C ALA A 17 -24.51 -33.75 21.87
N ALA A 18 -25.42 -33.74 20.90
CA ALA A 18 -25.13 -34.06 19.52
C ALA A 18 -23.79 -33.41 19.15
N LEU A 19 -22.92 -34.22 18.56
CA LEU A 19 -21.81 -33.77 17.72
C LEU A 19 -22.24 -32.48 17.00
N ALA A 20 -21.77 -31.33 17.47
CA ALA A 20 -21.46 -30.24 16.57
C ALA A 20 -20.22 -30.69 15.79
N LEU A 21 -20.40 -31.68 14.91
CA LEU A 21 -19.62 -31.79 13.70
C LEU A 21 -20.12 -30.65 12.80
N THR A 22 -19.97 -29.41 13.26
CA THR A 22 -19.79 -28.29 12.33
C THR A 22 -18.54 -28.70 11.59
N GLY A 23 -18.72 -29.16 10.34
CA GLY A 23 -17.61 -29.60 9.50
C GLY A 23 -16.63 -28.44 9.44
N ALA A 24 -15.57 -28.50 10.24
CA ALA A 24 -14.43 -27.65 10.08
C ALA A 24 -14.00 -27.90 8.65
N SER A 25 -14.18 -26.91 7.78
CA SER A 25 -13.56 -26.97 6.47
C SER A 25 -12.09 -27.15 6.73
N PHE A 26 -11.58 -28.34 6.46
CA PHE A 26 -10.15 -28.56 6.51
C PHE A 26 -9.59 -27.63 5.43
N GLY A 27 -8.63 -26.79 5.83
CA GLY A 27 -7.80 -26.10 4.85
C GLY A 27 -7.25 -27.12 3.84
N GLN A 28 -6.98 -26.66 2.64
CA GLN A 28 -6.44 -27.52 1.59
C GLN A 28 -5.76 -26.69 0.51
N ALA A 29 -4.66 -27.22 -0.04
CA ALA A 29 -4.08 -26.75 -1.29
C ALA A 29 -4.49 -27.70 -2.42
N THR A 30 -5.13 -27.16 -3.46
CA THR A 30 -5.61 -27.95 -4.60
C THR A 30 -5.27 -27.24 -5.90
N GLN A 31 -4.78 -27.99 -6.89
CA GLN A 31 -4.48 -27.43 -8.21
C GLN A 31 -5.53 -27.91 -9.23
N GLN A 32 -6.15 -26.96 -9.93
CA GLN A 32 -7.05 -27.22 -11.05
C GLN A 32 -6.52 -26.50 -12.30
N GLY A 33 -6.01 -27.27 -13.27
CA GLY A 33 -5.32 -26.70 -14.42
C GLY A 33 -4.07 -25.94 -13.97
N THR A 34 -3.98 -24.65 -14.30
CA THR A 34 -2.86 -23.77 -13.92
C THR A 34 -3.14 -22.91 -12.68
N THR A 35 -4.29 -23.08 -12.02
CA THR A 35 -4.64 -22.36 -10.79
C THR A 35 -4.38 -23.24 -9.58
N LEU A 36 -3.58 -22.73 -8.64
CA LEU A 36 -3.44 -23.29 -7.31
C LEU A 36 -4.38 -22.54 -6.36
N THR A 37 -5.32 -23.25 -5.76
CA THR A 37 -6.21 -22.71 -4.73
C THR A 37 -5.74 -23.18 -3.35
N VAL A 38 -5.51 -22.24 -2.45
CA VAL A 38 -5.16 -22.48 -1.04
C VAL A 38 -6.28 -21.94 -0.16
N LEU A 39 -6.95 -22.84 0.56
CA LEU A 39 -7.99 -22.48 1.52
C LEU A 39 -7.45 -22.64 2.94
N GLY A 40 -7.56 -21.59 3.75
CA GLY A 40 -7.28 -21.60 5.18
C GLY A 40 -8.35 -22.31 6.02
N SER A 41 -8.18 -22.26 7.33
CA SER A 41 -9.12 -22.75 8.34
C SER A 41 -9.97 -21.59 8.91
N GLN A 42 -10.83 -21.91 9.87
CA GLN A 42 -11.62 -20.93 10.65
C GLN A 42 -10.88 -20.50 11.94
N GLY A 43 -9.66 -20.99 12.15
CA GLY A 43 -8.77 -20.54 13.22
C GLY A 43 -7.62 -19.73 12.62
N GLY A 44 -6.79 -19.13 13.46
CA GLY A 44 -5.60 -18.42 12.99
C GLY A 44 -4.63 -19.37 12.28
N ASP A 45 -4.38 -19.11 11.00
CA ASP A 45 -3.48 -19.87 10.16
C ASP A 45 -2.09 -19.21 10.10
N VAL A 46 -1.05 -20.03 9.94
CA VAL A 46 0.30 -19.56 9.62
C VAL A 46 0.79 -20.31 8.39
N MET A 47 0.74 -19.65 7.24
CA MET A 47 1.02 -20.25 5.94
C MET A 47 2.23 -19.60 5.30
N SER A 48 3.05 -20.42 4.62
CA SER A 48 4.13 -19.94 3.77
C SER A 48 4.03 -20.57 2.40
N ILE A 49 4.13 -19.76 1.35
CA ILE A 49 4.07 -20.21 -0.04
C ILE A 49 5.29 -19.66 -0.76
N ARG A 50 6.05 -20.54 -1.41
CA ARG A 50 7.28 -20.18 -2.10
C ARG A 50 7.15 -20.40 -3.60
N PHE A 51 7.29 -19.34 -4.37
CA PHE A 51 7.44 -19.39 -5.82
C PHE A 51 8.92 -19.57 -6.14
N LEU A 52 9.28 -20.75 -6.62
CA LEU A 52 10.68 -21.13 -6.85
C LEU A 52 11.26 -20.43 -8.09
N GLU A 53 12.57 -20.61 -8.33
CA GLU A 53 13.27 -19.96 -9.45
C GLU A 53 12.64 -20.30 -10.81
N PHE A 54 12.20 -21.55 -11.00
CA PHE A 54 11.55 -21.99 -12.23
C PHE A 54 10.09 -21.49 -12.29
N PRO A 55 9.70 -20.77 -13.36
CA PRO A 55 8.35 -20.24 -13.48
C PRO A 55 7.28 -21.33 -13.35
N GLY A 56 6.33 -21.09 -12.45
CA GLY A 56 5.19 -21.96 -12.18
C GLY A 56 5.43 -23.12 -11.21
N GLU A 57 6.61 -23.21 -10.60
CA GLU A 57 6.87 -24.09 -9.46
C GLU A 57 6.52 -23.37 -8.14
N VAL A 58 5.66 -23.99 -7.33
CA VAL A 58 5.16 -23.43 -6.07
C VAL A 58 5.20 -24.48 -4.97
N GLU A 59 5.86 -24.16 -3.85
CA GLU A 59 5.82 -24.97 -2.62
C GLU A 59 4.88 -24.34 -1.59
N VAL A 60 4.16 -25.17 -0.84
CA VAL A 60 3.20 -24.73 0.18
C VAL A 60 3.54 -25.35 1.54
N PHE A 61 3.41 -24.55 2.61
CA PHE A 61 3.68 -24.91 4.00
C PHE A 61 2.59 -24.36 4.92
N GLY A 62 2.30 -25.07 6.01
CA GLY A 62 1.39 -24.62 7.07
C GLY A 62 -0.09 -24.66 6.69
N VAL A 63 -0.44 -25.21 5.52
CA VAL A 63 -1.83 -25.36 5.08
C VAL A 63 -2.38 -26.68 5.64
N PRO A 64 -3.47 -26.65 6.44
CA PRO A 64 -4.10 -27.88 6.93
C PRO A 64 -4.39 -28.87 5.79
N GLY A 65 -4.35 -30.16 6.06
CA GLY A 65 -4.64 -31.20 5.05
C GLY A 65 -3.62 -31.34 3.91
N THR A 66 -2.61 -30.45 3.81
CA THR A 66 -1.56 -30.48 2.79
C THR A 66 -0.22 -30.79 3.47
N PRO A 67 0.57 -31.76 2.99
CA PRO A 67 1.91 -31.97 3.50
C PRO A 67 2.79 -30.73 3.25
N ASP A 68 3.55 -30.32 4.27
CA ASP A 68 4.53 -29.25 4.13
C ASP A 68 5.56 -29.56 3.03
N GLY A 69 5.85 -28.57 2.20
CA GLY A 69 6.73 -28.72 1.04
C GLY A 69 6.07 -29.42 -0.15
N ALA A 70 4.73 -29.53 -0.17
CA ALA A 70 4.02 -29.99 -1.35
C ALA A 70 4.33 -29.07 -2.54
N LEU A 71 4.87 -29.67 -3.60
CA LEU A 71 5.26 -28.97 -4.83
C LEU A 71 4.16 -29.06 -5.88
N PHE A 72 3.77 -27.91 -6.40
CA PHE A 72 2.86 -27.73 -7.52
C PHE A 72 3.63 -27.17 -8.72
N THR A 73 3.25 -27.57 -9.93
CA THR A 73 3.97 -27.19 -11.16
C THR A 73 3.00 -26.66 -12.22
N GLY A 74 3.48 -25.76 -13.08
CA GLY A 74 2.63 -25.12 -14.10
C GLY A 74 1.60 -24.15 -13.51
N VAL A 75 1.85 -23.62 -12.32
CA VAL A 75 0.98 -22.64 -11.66
C VAL A 75 1.17 -21.28 -12.33
N THR A 76 0.09 -20.70 -12.85
CA THR A 76 0.06 -19.34 -13.40
C THR A 76 -0.77 -18.39 -12.56
N LYS A 77 -1.54 -18.93 -11.61
CA LYS A 77 -2.39 -18.19 -10.68
C LYS A 77 -2.41 -18.86 -9.31
N LEU A 78 -2.23 -18.08 -8.26
CA LEU A 78 -2.52 -18.45 -6.87
C LEU A 78 -3.83 -17.76 -6.44
N ASP A 79 -4.75 -18.55 -5.91
CA ASP A 79 -6.00 -18.09 -5.29
C ASP A 79 -5.98 -18.53 -3.82
N LEU A 80 -5.57 -17.63 -2.93
CA LEU A 80 -5.47 -17.87 -1.50
C LEU A 80 -6.65 -17.20 -0.80
N LYS A 81 -7.37 -17.99 0.00
CA LYS A 81 -8.46 -17.48 0.83
C LYS A 81 -8.30 -17.99 2.26
N THR A 82 -8.16 -17.08 3.22
CA THR A 82 -8.37 -17.39 4.63
C THR A 82 -9.82 -17.08 5.01
N LEU A 83 -10.23 -17.54 6.20
CA LEU A 83 -11.61 -17.41 6.65
C LEU A 83 -11.67 -16.44 7.84
N ALA A 84 -12.03 -16.92 9.01
CA ALA A 84 -11.92 -16.13 10.24
C ALA A 84 -10.66 -16.58 10.99
N GLY A 85 -10.05 -15.68 11.76
CA GLY A 85 -8.85 -16.00 12.52
C GLY A 85 -7.92 -14.80 12.66
N THR A 86 -6.75 -15.05 13.24
CA THR A 86 -5.60 -14.14 13.11
C THR A 86 -4.61 -14.86 12.20
N ASP A 87 -4.57 -14.46 10.93
CA ASP A 87 -3.86 -15.19 9.88
C ASP A 87 -2.52 -14.54 9.54
N ILE A 88 -1.48 -15.35 9.36
CA ILE A 88 -0.16 -14.90 8.91
C ILE A 88 0.17 -15.63 7.61
N ILE A 89 0.34 -14.86 6.54
CA ILE A 89 0.60 -15.35 5.19
C ILE A 89 1.95 -14.80 4.72
N ASP A 90 2.91 -15.69 4.45
CA ASP A 90 4.22 -15.33 3.91
C ASP A 90 4.39 -15.89 2.49
N LEU A 91 4.41 -15.00 1.49
CA LEU A 91 4.60 -15.32 0.08
C LEU A 91 6.03 -14.95 -0.33
N GLN A 92 6.88 -15.94 -0.58
CA GLN A 92 8.26 -15.73 -1.00
C GLN A 92 8.41 -15.96 -2.50
N VAL A 93 8.91 -14.97 -3.23
CA VAL A 93 8.99 -15.00 -4.69
C VAL A 93 10.44 -14.95 -5.15
N LEU A 94 10.90 -16.05 -5.76
CA LEU A 94 12.24 -16.17 -6.34
C LEU A 94 12.25 -16.15 -7.88
N SER A 95 11.08 -16.30 -8.51
CA SER A 95 10.95 -16.28 -9.98
C SER A 95 10.84 -14.85 -10.54
N ALA A 96 11.37 -14.65 -11.75
CA ALA A 96 11.16 -13.41 -12.51
C ALA A 96 9.73 -13.27 -13.08
N ILE A 97 9.06 -14.41 -13.33
CA ILE A 97 7.67 -14.44 -13.80
C ILE A 97 6.84 -15.01 -12.66
N VAL A 98 6.07 -14.13 -12.04
CA VAL A 98 5.29 -14.45 -10.86
C VAL A 98 3.87 -14.78 -11.29
N PRO A 99 3.27 -15.88 -10.79
CA PRO A 99 1.85 -16.12 -10.96
C PRO A 99 1.01 -14.91 -10.54
N GLU A 100 -0.17 -14.76 -11.14
CA GLU A 100 -1.16 -13.82 -10.62
C GLU A 100 -1.51 -14.21 -9.17
N LEU A 101 -1.41 -13.26 -8.24
CA LEU A 101 -1.69 -13.50 -6.83
C LEU A 101 -3.05 -12.91 -6.48
N LEU A 102 -3.98 -13.74 -6.05
CA LEU A 102 -5.22 -13.30 -5.41
C LEU A 102 -5.18 -13.79 -3.96
N VAL A 103 -5.22 -12.86 -3.02
CA VAL A 103 -5.24 -13.12 -1.58
C VAL A 103 -6.48 -12.47 -1.00
N ASP A 104 -7.32 -13.26 -0.33
CA ASP A 104 -8.51 -12.83 0.40
C ASP A 104 -8.34 -13.27 1.86
N THR A 105 -8.19 -12.32 2.78
CA THR A 105 -7.89 -12.58 4.19
C THR A 105 -9.15 -12.85 5.03
N GLY A 106 -10.32 -12.86 4.38
CA GLY A 106 -11.57 -13.25 5.00
C GLY A 106 -12.11 -12.21 5.99
N LEU A 107 -12.50 -12.67 7.18
CA LEU A 107 -13.23 -11.85 8.17
C LEU A 107 -12.41 -11.44 9.38
N GLY A 108 -11.25 -12.07 9.61
CA GLY A 108 -10.45 -11.88 10.80
C GLY A 108 -9.26 -10.94 10.59
N GLU A 109 -8.44 -10.78 11.63
CA GLU A 109 -7.19 -10.02 11.52
C GLU A 109 -6.19 -10.76 10.62
N SER A 110 -5.39 -10.03 9.85
CA SER A 110 -4.37 -10.68 9.02
C SER A 110 -3.06 -9.92 8.89
N GLN A 111 -2.01 -10.67 8.59
CA GLN A 111 -0.69 -10.18 8.21
C GLN A 111 -0.24 -10.88 6.93
N VAL A 112 -0.22 -10.15 5.82
CA VAL A 112 0.22 -10.64 4.51
C VAL A 112 1.57 -10.05 4.16
N GLY A 113 2.61 -10.88 4.10
CA GLY A 113 3.91 -10.54 3.56
C GLY A 113 4.10 -11.11 2.16
N VAL A 114 4.48 -10.29 1.19
CA VAL A 114 4.90 -10.73 -0.14
C VAL A 114 6.31 -10.22 -0.38
N VAL A 115 7.29 -11.13 -0.34
CA VAL A 115 8.71 -10.81 -0.44
C VAL A 115 9.27 -11.32 -1.75
N PHE A 116 9.67 -10.42 -2.63
CA PHE A 116 10.33 -10.72 -3.89
C PHE A 116 11.84 -10.60 -3.71
N ASN A 117 12.52 -11.72 -3.89
CA ASN A 117 13.98 -11.82 -3.94
C ASN A 117 14.38 -12.39 -5.29
N VAL A 118 14.22 -11.59 -6.34
CA VAL A 118 14.46 -12.05 -7.71
C VAL A 118 15.92 -11.79 -8.07
N PRO A 119 16.71 -12.86 -8.32
CA PRO A 119 18.13 -12.72 -8.67
C PRO A 119 18.30 -12.03 -10.03
N SER A 120 19.55 -11.69 -10.36
CA SER A 120 19.86 -11.01 -11.63
C SER A 120 19.32 -11.79 -12.82
N SER A 121 18.51 -11.13 -13.63
CA SER A 121 17.78 -11.70 -14.75
C SER A 121 17.85 -10.72 -15.92
N LEU A 122 18.05 -11.24 -17.14
CA LEU A 122 17.88 -10.45 -18.36
C LEU A 122 16.40 -10.26 -18.73
N ALA A 123 15.51 -11.04 -18.12
CA ALA A 123 14.06 -10.95 -18.32
C ALA A 123 13.43 -9.88 -17.41
N LEU A 124 12.37 -9.27 -17.93
CA LEU A 124 11.46 -8.42 -17.18
C LEU A 124 10.96 -9.15 -15.93
N VAL A 125 11.07 -8.52 -14.77
CA VAL A 125 10.39 -8.98 -13.56
C VAL A 125 8.99 -8.37 -13.56
N SER A 126 7.98 -9.22 -13.52
CA SER A 126 6.59 -8.74 -13.48
C SER A 126 5.74 -9.50 -12.48
N SER A 127 4.86 -8.76 -11.81
CA SER A 127 3.90 -9.32 -10.86
C SER A 127 2.57 -8.60 -10.98
N VAL A 128 1.50 -9.37 -10.81
CA VAL A 128 0.14 -8.87 -10.59
C VAL A 128 -0.34 -9.47 -9.27
N ALA A 129 -0.77 -8.62 -8.35
CA ALA A 129 -1.26 -9.05 -7.04
C ALA A 129 -2.50 -8.25 -6.65
N THR A 130 -3.51 -8.95 -6.14
CA THR A 130 -4.68 -8.36 -5.50
C THR A 130 -4.79 -8.95 -4.10
N ILE A 131 -4.80 -8.09 -3.09
CA ILE A 131 -4.99 -8.45 -1.69
C ILE A 131 -6.28 -7.80 -1.21
N THR A 132 -7.19 -8.60 -0.68
CA THR A 132 -8.47 -8.16 -0.13
C THR A 132 -8.48 -8.46 1.36
N GLY A 133 -8.59 -7.41 2.15
CA GLY A 133 -8.75 -7.43 3.60
C GLY A 133 -10.19 -7.64 4.04
N GLY A 134 -10.37 -7.81 5.35
CA GLY A 134 -11.63 -8.03 6.02
C GLY A 134 -12.13 -6.79 6.78
N PRO A 135 -13.14 -6.96 7.65
CA PRO A 135 -13.64 -5.91 8.53
C PRO A 135 -12.76 -5.68 9.77
N ASP A 136 -11.85 -6.60 10.08
CA ASP A 136 -10.93 -6.53 11.21
C ASP A 136 -9.59 -5.89 10.76
N LYS A 137 -8.57 -5.89 11.62
CA LYS A 137 -7.29 -5.26 11.32
C LYS A 137 -6.48 -6.07 10.29
N ASP A 138 -6.09 -5.45 9.18
CA ASP A 138 -5.20 -6.06 8.18
C ASP A 138 -3.85 -5.31 8.06
N THR A 139 -2.77 -6.08 7.93
CA THR A 139 -1.42 -5.55 7.64
C THR A 139 -0.86 -6.22 6.39
N VAL A 140 -0.44 -5.41 5.42
CA VAL A 140 0.13 -5.87 4.16
C VAL A 140 1.54 -5.31 4.00
N LEU A 141 2.51 -6.19 3.77
CA LEU A 141 3.88 -5.83 3.40
C LEU A 141 4.16 -6.38 2.00
N LEU A 142 4.46 -5.50 1.06
CA LEU A 142 4.96 -5.85 -0.28
C LEU A 142 6.42 -5.41 -0.34
N ASP A 143 7.36 -6.34 -0.23
CA ASP A 143 8.80 -6.04 -0.20
C ASP A 143 9.49 -6.62 -1.44
N VAL A 144 10.08 -5.78 -2.26
CA VAL A 144 10.81 -6.17 -3.47
C VAL A 144 12.26 -5.77 -3.35
N THR A 145 13.13 -6.77 -3.39
CA THR A 145 14.55 -6.61 -3.65
C THR A 145 14.91 -7.36 -4.92
N THR A 146 15.37 -6.64 -5.95
CA THR A 146 15.66 -7.25 -7.25
C THR A 146 16.93 -6.71 -7.89
N SER A 147 17.63 -7.59 -8.60
CA SER A 147 18.77 -7.24 -9.46
C SER A 147 18.41 -7.27 -10.95
N SER A 148 17.13 -7.05 -11.30
CA SER A 148 16.70 -6.87 -12.69
C SER A 148 16.72 -5.40 -13.09
N ALA A 149 17.15 -5.12 -14.33
CA ALA A 149 17.13 -3.77 -14.89
C ALA A 149 15.73 -3.32 -15.36
N ASN A 150 14.79 -4.25 -15.54
CA ASN A 150 13.43 -3.94 -15.97
C ASN A 150 12.43 -4.61 -15.05
N VAL A 151 11.56 -3.79 -14.45
CA VAL A 151 10.57 -4.24 -13.49
C VAL A 151 9.22 -3.58 -13.75
N ALA A 152 8.14 -4.37 -13.73
CA ALA A 152 6.78 -3.90 -13.88
C ALA A 152 5.85 -4.59 -12.87
N LEU A 153 5.41 -3.86 -11.86
CA LEU A 153 4.58 -4.36 -10.77
C LEU A 153 3.21 -3.69 -10.82
N ASN A 154 2.14 -4.49 -10.75
CA ASN A 154 0.76 -4.00 -10.75
C ASN A 154 0.01 -4.60 -9.57
N TRP A 155 -0.20 -3.79 -8.53
CA TRP A 155 -0.76 -4.27 -7.27
C TRP A 155 -2.01 -3.51 -6.88
N ALA A 156 -2.95 -4.24 -6.30
CA ALA A 156 -4.16 -3.69 -5.72
C ALA A 156 -4.33 -4.22 -4.29
N VAL A 157 -4.62 -3.33 -3.35
CA VAL A 157 -5.01 -3.67 -1.99
C VAL A 157 -6.38 -3.04 -1.72
N ALA A 158 -7.36 -3.87 -1.41
CA ALA A 158 -8.65 -3.45 -0.88
C ALA A 158 -8.68 -3.85 0.59
N ALA A 159 -8.26 -2.96 1.48
CA ALA A 159 -7.90 -3.32 2.85
C ALA A 159 -9.10 -3.63 3.75
N GLY A 160 -10.31 -3.20 3.37
CA GLY A 160 -11.53 -3.47 4.11
C GLY A 160 -11.89 -2.36 5.09
N ASP A 161 -12.79 -2.64 6.03
CA ASP A 161 -13.40 -1.61 6.90
C ASP A 161 -12.66 -1.41 8.23
N GLY A 162 -11.76 -2.32 8.62
CA GLY A 162 -10.98 -2.23 9.86
C GLY A 162 -9.81 -1.26 9.74
N PRO A 163 -9.02 -1.05 10.83
CA PRO A 163 -7.81 -0.25 10.74
C PRO A 163 -6.72 -1.00 9.97
N ASN A 164 -6.13 -0.41 8.94
CA ASN A 164 -5.20 -1.13 8.07
C ASN A 164 -3.83 -0.46 7.93
N GLU A 165 -2.83 -1.29 7.64
CA GLU A 165 -1.49 -0.82 7.29
C GLU A 165 -1.02 -1.53 6.01
N THR A 166 -0.62 -0.77 5.00
CA THR A 166 0.00 -1.28 3.78
C THR A 166 1.35 -0.60 3.56
N ASN A 167 2.40 -1.40 3.56
CA ASN A 167 3.77 -0.95 3.35
C ASN A 167 4.33 -1.59 2.08
N VAL A 168 4.64 -0.75 1.10
CA VAL A 168 5.27 -1.15 -0.15
C VAL A 168 6.72 -0.68 -0.13
N LYS A 169 7.64 -1.63 -0.17
CA LYS A 169 9.07 -1.38 -0.26
C LYS A 169 9.60 -1.93 -1.57
N TYR A 170 10.35 -1.12 -2.27
CA TYR A 170 11.03 -1.50 -3.48
C TYR A 170 12.47 -1.02 -3.44
N SER A 171 13.40 -1.93 -3.71
CA SER A 171 14.81 -1.59 -3.85
C SER A 171 15.46 -2.31 -5.03
N THR A 172 16.18 -1.53 -5.84
CA THR A 172 17.15 -2.06 -6.79
C THR A 172 18.37 -1.14 -6.91
N ASN A 173 19.54 -1.75 -7.00
CA ASN A 173 20.81 -1.05 -7.24
C ASN A 173 21.31 -1.20 -8.68
N VAL A 174 20.50 -1.78 -9.57
CA VAL A 174 20.87 -1.99 -10.96
C VAL A 174 20.59 -0.72 -11.75
N GLY A 175 21.66 -0.13 -12.29
CA GLY A 175 21.58 1.00 -13.20
C GLY A 175 21.05 0.62 -14.58
N GLY A 176 20.49 1.59 -15.30
CA GLY A 176 19.88 1.37 -16.61
C GLY A 176 18.45 0.87 -16.55
N GLY A 177 17.75 0.92 -17.68
CA GLY A 177 16.42 0.31 -17.83
C GLY A 177 15.28 1.10 -17.17
N SER A 178 14.30 0.38 -16.60
CA SER A 178 13.07 1.00 -16.09
C SER A 178 12.48 0.27 -14.89
N THR A 179 12.01 1.04 -13.91
CA THR A 179 11.15 0.56 -12.82
C THR A 179 9.76 1.14 -13.01
N LEU A 180 8.74 0.29 -13.15
CA LEU A 180 7.34 0.69 -13.17
C LEU A 180 6.59 0.03 -12.03
N LEU A 181 5.99 0.84 -11.16
CA LEU A 181 5.10 0.39 -10.08
C LEU A 181 3.75 1.08 -10.25
N ASN A 182 2.72 0.29 -10.55
CA ASN A 182 1.33 0.73 -10.48
C ASN A 182 0.70 0.10 -9.24
N TRP A 183 0.13 0.95 -8.41
CA TRP A 183 -0.44 0.58 -7.14
C TRP A 183 -1.80 1.25 -6.94
N ARG A 184 -2.76 0.44 -6.52
CA ARG A 184 -4.07 0.89 -6.08
C ARG A 184 -4.28 0.48 -4.63
N TYR A 185 -4.72 1.42 -3.82
CA TYR A 185 -5.17 1.18 -2.46
C TYR A 185 -6.60 1.68 -2.29
N THR A 186 -7.42 0.90 -1.60
CA THR A 186 -8.77 1.30 -1.18
C THR A 186 -8.97 0.80 0.25
N GLY A 187 -9.04 1.75 1.17
CA GLY A 187 -9.31 1.54 2.58
C GLY A 187 -10.78 1.72 2.93
N GLY A 188 -11.03 1.90 4.23
CA GLY A 188 -12.33 1.78 4.87
C GLY A 188 -12.76 3.01 5.65
N ALA A 189 -13.52 2.77 6.72
CA ALA A 189 -14.03 3.83 7.60
C ALA A 189 -13.18 4.04 8.87
N GLN A 190 -12.04 3.37 8.97
CA GLN A 190 -11.12 3.40 10.11
C GLN A 190 -9.74 3.86 9.66
N GLU A 191 -8.85 4.13 10.62
CA GLU A 191 -7.49 4.62 10.35
C GLU A 191 -6.72 3.68 9.41
N ASP A 192 -6.26 4.25 8.29
CA ASP A 192 -5.49 3.56 7.27
C ASP A 192 -4.09 4.19 7.11
N LYS A 193 -3.06 3.33 7.06
CA LYS A 193 -1.67 3.72 6.84
C LYS A 193 -1.13 3.13 5.56
N VAL A 194 -0.66 3.98 4.66
CA VAL A 194 -0.38 3.64 3.28
C VAL A 194 0.97 4.22 2.90
N LEU A 195 2.01 3.38 2.89
CA LEU A 195 3.38 3.78 2.60
C LEU A 195 3.90 3.10 1.34
N LEU A 196 4.49 3.90 0.45
CA LEU A 196 5.37 3.45 -0.63
C LEU A 196 6.77 4.02 -0.41
N ASP A 197 7.78 3.16 -0.35
CA ASP A 197 9.20 3.50 -0.33
C ASP A 197 9.92 2.82 -1.50
N LEU A 198 10.28 3.59 -2.53
CA LEU A 198 10.88 3.12 -3.76
C LEU A 198 12.27 3.71 -3.93
N VAL A 199 13.29 2.86 -3.89
CA VAL A 199 14.68 3.19 -4.17
C VAL A 199 15.13 2.46 -5.43
N SER A 200 15.51 3.18 -6.49
CA SER A 200 15.90 2.57 -7.76
C SER A 200 17.03 3.31 -8.43
N ALA A 201 18.05 2.56 -8.88
CA ALA A 201 19.11 3.10 -9.72
C ALA A 201 18.76 3.13 -11.22
N ALA A 202 17.53 2.77 -11.62
CA ALA A 202 17.12 2.74 -13.02
C ALA A 202 17.18 4.14 -13.68
N ASP A 203 17.33 4.18 -15.01
CA ASP A 203 17.32 5.44 -15.79
C ASP A 203 15.95 6.13 -15.69
N SER A 204 14.89 5.34 -15.55
CA SER A 204 13.52 5.81 -15.44
C SER A 204 12.76 5.08 -14.32
N ILE A 205 12.05 5.87 -13.52
CA ILE A 205 11.09 5.39 -12.53
C ILE A 205 9.70 5.88 -12.94
N GLY A 206 8.74 4.97 -13.02
CA GLY A 206 7.32 5.27 -13.17
C GLY A 206 6.56 4.81 -11.93
N VAL A 207 5.84 5.73 -11.28
CA VAL A 207 4.93 5.43 -10.16
C VAL A 207 3.53 5.87 -10.53
N GLY A 208 2.60 4.92 -10.58
CA GLY A 208 1.16 5.19 -10.63
C GLY A 208 0.54 4.81 -9.29
N ALA A 209 0.17 5.78 -8.46
CA ALA A 209 -0.47 5.53 -7.17
C ALA A 209 -1.90 6.08 -7.20
N LEU A 210 -2.89 5.20 -7.05
CA LEU A 210 -4.29 5.58 -6.85
C LEU A 210 -4.71 5.11 -5.45
N VAL A 211 -4.79 6.04 -4.52
CA VAL A 211 -5.03 5.77 -3.10
C VAL A 211 -6.33 6.44 -2.69
N ASN A 212 -7.21 5.66 -2.08
CA ASN A 212 -8.39 6.12 -1.37
C ASN A 212 -8.34 5.51 0.03
N THR A 213 -8.04 6.27 1.07
CA THR A 213 -7.94 5.72 2.43
C THR A 213 -9.32 5.64 3.07
N GLY A 214 -10.14 6.67 2.96
CA GLY A 214 -11.58 6.56 3.14
C GLY A 214 -12.12 7.57 4.13
N SER A 215 -12.06 7.27 5.43
CA SER A 215 -12.37 8.23 6.49
C SER A 215 -11.72 7.78 7.79
N ALA A 216 -11.63 8.69 8.76
CA ALA A 216 -10.78 8.64 9.95
C ALA A 216 -9.43 9.30 9.67
N ASN A 217 -8.52 9.27 10.65
CA ASN A 217 -7.23 9.93 10.55
C ASN A 217 -6.26 9.02 9.79
N ASP A 218 -5.98 9.34 8.53
CA ASP A 218 -5.23 8.48 7.63
C ASP A 218 -3.81 9.00 7.36
N GLU A 219 -2.92 8.08 6.98
CA GLU A 219 -1.53 8.41 6.61
C GLU A 219 -1.20 7.88 5.21
N PHE A 220 -0.81 8.77 4.29
CA PHE A 220 -0.43 8.44 2.93
C PHE A 220 0.96 8.97 2.56
N LEU A 221 1.95 8.08 2.48
CA LEU A 221 3.33 8.44 2.21
C LEU A 221 3.83 7.79 0.91
N VAL A 222 4.43 8.59 0.03
CA VAL A 222 5.15 8.13 -1.17
C VAL A 222 6.56 8.70 -1.15
N LYS A 223 7.55 7.83 -1.08
CA LYS A 223 8.97 8.15 -1.13
C LYS A 223 9.59 7.51 -2.36
N VAL A 224 10.25 8.32 -3.18
CA VAL A 224 10.91 7.88 -4.41
C VAL A 224 12.33 8.41 -4.44
N SER A 225 13.31 7.51 -4.52
CA SER A 225 14.73 7.86 -4.61
C SER A 225 15.38 7.25 -5.85
N GLY A 226 16.14 8.07 -6.58
CA GLY A 226 16.93 7.67 -7.76
C GLY A 226 18.44 7.57 -7.49
N ASP A 227 19.25 7.61 -8.55
CA ASP A 227 20.72 7.68 -8.53
C ASP A 227 21.32 9.09 -8.79
N GLY A 228 20.47 10.09 -8.99
CA GLY A 228 20.82 11.48 -9.34
C GLY A 228 20.69 11.79 -10.84
N ASN A 229 20.70 10.79 -11.72
CA ASN A 229 20.46 10.93 -13.16
C ASN A 229 19.09 10.40 -13.59
N THR A 230 18.45 9.60 -12.74
CA THR A 230 17.11 9.05 -12.95
C THR A 230 16.07 10.12 -13.30
N THR A 231 15.19 9.83 -14.26
CA THR A 231 13.93 10.58 -14.44
C THR A 231 12.79 9.86 -13.72
N ALA A 232 12.15 10.53 -12.76
CA ALA A 232 11.00 10.00 -12.05
C ALA A 232 9.69 10.60 -12.59
N ALA A 233 8.81 9.75 -13.11
CA ALA A 233 7.47 10.09 -13.56
C ALA A 233 6.44 9.58 -12.55
N LEU A 234 5.74 10.49 -11.87
CA LEU A 234 4.75 10.20 -10.85
C LEU A 234 3.35 10.58 -11.33
N SER A 235 2.41 9.65 -11.16
CA SER A 235 0.97 9.86 -11.28
C SER A 235 0.34 9.47 -9.96
N VAL A 236 0.28 10.42 -9.03
CA VAL A 236 -0.21 10.19 -7.66
C VAL A 236 -1.59 10.83 -7.53
N LEU A 237 -2.59 10.05 -7.16
CA LEU A 237 -3.94 10.48 -6.85
C LEU A 237 -4.29 9.95 -5.46
N GLY A 238 -4.21 10.80 -4.45
CA GLY A 238 -4.64 10.51 -3.08
C GLY A 238 -6.00 11.13 -2.80
N ARG A 239 -6.88 10.37 -2.14
CA ARG A 239 -8.15 10.82 -1.56
C ARG A 239 -8.19 10.30 -0.14
N LEU A 240 -8.15 11.18 0.85
CA LEU A 240 -7.97 10.76 2.23
C LEU A 240 -9.30 10.65 2.94
N GLY A 241 -10.16 11.67 2.80
CA GLY A 241 -11.56 11.61 3.20
C GLY A 241 -11.86 12.61 4.31
N ALA A 242 -12.53 12.16 5.36
CA ALA A 242 -12.78 13.01 6.52
C ALA A 242 -11.94 12.52 7.69
N GLY A 243 -11.20 13.40 8.36
CA GLY A 243 -10.21 13.02 9.35
C GLY A 243 -9.16 14.09 9.57
N GLY A 244 -8.25 13.87 10.51
CA GLY A 244 -6.99 14.63 10.55
C GLY A 244 -5.92 13.82 9.84
N ASP A 245 -5.77 14.07 8.54
CA ASP A 245 -4.99 13.25 7.62
C ASP A 245 -3.58 13.80 7.42
N THR A 246 -2.65 12.90 7.14
CA THR A 246 -1.27 13.25 6.80
C THR A 246 -0.87 12.62 5.48
N ALA A 247 -0.38 13.45 4.55
CA ALA A 247 0.20 12.95 3.31
C ALA A 247 1.56 13.56 2.99
N LEU A 248 2.46 12.72 2.47
CA LEU A 248 3.79 13.11 2.02
C LEU A 248 4.08 12.50 0.65
N VAL A 249 4.54 13.33 -0.28
CA VAL A 249 5.23 12.87 -1.48
C VAL A 249 6.64 13.43 -1.47
N ASP A 250 7.63 12.57 -1.28
CA ASP A 250 9.04 12.95 -1.22
C ASP A 250 9.83 12.28 -2.36
N VAL A 251 10.38 13.09 -3.26
CA VAL A 251 11.17 12.63 -4.39
C VAL A 251 12.60 13.13 -4.27
N THR A 252 13.55 12.23 -4.04
CA THR A 252 14.96 12.57 -3.76
C THR A 252 15.93 11.92 -4.73
N ASN A 253 17.11 12.53 -4.88
CA ASN A 253 18.21 12.00 -5.68
C ASN A 253 17.78 11.58 -7.11
N VAL A 254 16.98 12.39 -7.79
CA VAL A 254 16.61 12.20 -9.20
C VAL A 254 17.08 13.40 -10.02
N GLY A 255 17.35 13.20 -11.31
CA GLY A 255 17.76 14.28 -12.22
C GLY A 255 16.58 15.19 -12.59
N GLN A 256 15.38 14.62 -12.71
CA GLN A 256 14.14 15.34 -12.99
C GLN A 256 12.92 14.61 -12.42
N THR A 257 11.96 15.39 -11.92
CA THR A 257 10.63 14.91 -11.55
C THR A 257 9.59 15.37 -12.57
N ILE A 258 8.80 14.43 -13.08
CA ILE A 258 7.61 14.68 -13.90
C ILE A 258 6.41 14.24 -13.09
N VAL A 259 5.46 15.13 -12.81
CA VAL A 259 4.31 14.80 -11.95
C VAL A 259 2.97 15.13 -12.59
N ARG A 260 1.98 14.28 -12.31
CA ARG A 260 0.56 14.49 -12.58
C ARG A 260 -0.26 13.98 -11.40
N GLY A 261 -1.48 14.49 -11.28
CA GLY A 261 -2.42 14.11 -10.23
C GLY A 261 -2.43 15.11 -9.08
N GLY A 262 -2.66 14.64 -7.87
CA GLY A 262 -2.84 15.46 -6.69
C GLY A 262 -3.25 14.68 -5.46
N ILE A 263 -3.36 15.38 -4.35
CA ILE A 263 -3.87 14.85 -3.09
C ILE A 263 -5.06 15.73 -2.69
N ASP A 264 -6.16 15.06 -2.40
CA ASP A 264 -7.39 15.59 -1.84
C ASP A 264 -7.45 15.07 -0.40
N ALA A 265 -7.16 15.93 0.56
CA ALA A 265 -7.21 15.57 1.99
C ALA A 265 -8.66 15.36 2.40
N GLY A 266 -9.48 16.40 2.30
CA GLY A 266 -10.91 16.33 2.52
C GLY A 266 -11.32 17.06 3.80
N GLU A 267 -12.29 16.56 4.56
CA GLU A 267 -12.76 17.33 5.73
C GLU A 267 -11.92 17.03 6.97
N GLY A 268 -11.24 18.04 7.52
CA GLY A 268 -10.64 18.02 8.83
C GLY A 268 -9.37 18.87 8.90
N ASN A 269 -8.49 18.58 9.85
CA ASN A 269 -7.27 19.37 10.01
C ASN A 269 -6.11 18.57 9.44
N ASP A 270 -5.74 18.86 8.20
CA ASP A 270 -4.88 17.99 7.42
C ASP A 270 -3.47 18.55 7.25
N THR A 271 -2.52 17.67 6.97
CA THR A 271 -1.15 18.03 6.63
C THR A 271 -0.74 17.35 5.34
N ILE A 272 -0.53 18.14 4.28
CA ILE A 272 -0.04 17.63 3.00
C ILE A 272 1.30 18.28 2.68
N GLU A 273 2.32 17.45 2.42
CA GLU A 273 3.63 17.90 1.98
C GLU A 273 4.05 17.22 0.67
N TYR A 274 4.50 18.02 -0.29
CA TYR A 274 5.12 17.55 -1.52
C TYR A 274 6.52 18.15 -1.63
N ILE A 275 7.54 17.31 -1.68
CA ILE A 275 8.94 17.73 -1.81
C ILE A 275 9.56 17.02 -3.02
N THR A 276 10.28 17.77 -3.86
CA THR A 276 11.23 17.17 -4.80
C THR A 276 12.61 17.81 -4.70
N SER A 277 13.65 16.98 -4.73
CA SER A 277 15.05 17.40 -4.73
C SER A 277 15.56 17.85 -6.12
N SER A 278 14.69 17.89 -7.13
CA SER A 278 15.09 18.03 -8.53
C SER A 278 14.28 19.10 -9.26
N SER A 279 14.57 19.31 -10.55
CA SER A 279 13.72 20.17 -11.38
C SER A 279 12.37 19.50 -11.65
N LEU A 280 11.30 20.26 -11.54
CA LEU A 280 9.93 19.78 -11.65
C LEU A 280 9.30 20.15 -13.00
N ARG A 281 8.65 19.18 -13.64
CA ARG A 281 7.70 19.38 -14.73
C ARG A 281 6.33 18.81 -14.34
N GLY A 282 5.28 19.62 -14.35
CA GLY A 282 3.92 19.11 -14.12
C GLY A 282 3.00 20.09 -13.43
N SER A 283 1.80 19.61 -13.11
CA SER A 283 0.74 20.39 -12.48
C SER A 283 0.04 19.58 -11.39
N PRO A 284 0.76 19.22 -10.31
CA PRO A 284 0.15 18.54 -9.17
C PRO A 284 -0.81 19.50 -8.45
N VAL A 285 -1.82 18.95 -7.79
CA VAL A 285 -2.77 19.73 -6.98
C VAL A 285 -2.75 19.22 -5.55
N LEU A 286 -2.61 20.10 -4.57
CA LEU A 286 -2.89 19.82 -3.16
C LEU A 286 -4.20 20.51 -2.82
N PHE A 287 -5.16 19.78 -2.25
CA PHE A 287 -6.48 20.28 -1.88
C PHE A 287 -6.74 19.93 -0.40
N GLY A 288 -6.89 20.96 0.44
CA GLY A 288 -7.16 20.83 1.87
C GLY A 288 -8.61 20.45 2.15
N ALA A 289 -9.53 21.25 1.61
CA ALA A 289 -10.99 21.21 1.77
C ALA A 289 -11.51 22.02 2.96
N SER A 290 -11.92 21.42 4.08
CA SER A 290 -12.48 22.21 5.19
C SER A 290 -11.85 21.82 6.52
N GLY A 291 -11.38 22.81 7.26
CA GLY A 291 -10.67 22.68 8.53
C GLY A 291 -9.36 23.44 8.47
N ASN A 292 -8.51 23.35 9.50
CA ASN A 292 -7.28 24.15 9.53
C ASN A 292 -6.12 23.31 8.98
N ASP A 293 -5.76 23.56 7.73
CA ASP A 293 -4.83 22.73 6.98
C ASP A 293 -3.41 23.29 6.94
N THR A 294 -2.43 22.39 6.79
CA THR A 294 -1.04 22.74 6.50
C THR A 294 -0.62 22.13 5.17
N LEU A 295 -0.45 22.97 4.15
CA LEU A 295 -0.20 22.54 2.77
C LEU A 295 1.15 23.08 2.28
N LYS A 296 2.10 22.17 2.02
CA LYS A 296 3.48 22.53 1.65
C LYS A 296 3.88 21.92 0.32
N PHE A 297 4.38 22.76 -0.56
CA PHE A 297 4.92 22.36 -1.85
C PHE A 297 6.33 22.93 -2.04
N THR A 298 7.33 22.05 -2.06
CA THR A 298 8.75 22.43 -2.13
C THR A 298 9.42 21.81 -3.36
N VAL A 299 10.05 22.66 -4.17
CA VAL A 299 10.91 22.27 -5.29
C VAL A 299 12.33 22.74 -5.01
N ASN A 300 13.21 21.82 -4.60
CA ASN A 300 14.64 22.07 -4.42
C ASN A 300 15.40 21.98 -5.76
N GLY A 301 14.84 22.61 -6.78
CA GLY A 301 15.32 22.62 -8.16
C GLY A 301 14.56 23.69 -8.95
N SER A 302 14.63 23.65 -10.29
CA SER A 302 13.88 24.60 -11.11
C SER A 302 12.46 24.12 -11.36
N LEU A 303 11.47 25.01 -11.22
CA LEU A 303 10.13 24.78 -11.72
C LEU A 303 10.09 25.10 -13.22
N LEU A 304 9.95 24.08 -14.07
CA LEU A 304 10.16 24.21 -15.51
C LEU A 304 8.97 24.84 -16.24
N ALA A 305 9.21 25.41 -17.42
CA ALA A 305 8.19 26.01 -18.26
C ALA A 305 7.04 25.04 -18.60
N GLY A 306 5.81 25.55 -18.48
CA GLY A 306 4.56 24.79 -18.63
C GLY A 306 4.09 24.08 -17.35
N SER A 307 4.83 24.17 -16.24
CA SER A 307 4.43 23.60 -14.95
C SER A 307 3.51 24.55 -14.19
N GLN A 308 2.46 24.00 -13.57
CA GLN A 308 1.42 24.75 -12.85
C GLN A 308 0.99 23.98 -11.60
N PRO A 309 1.85 23.79 -10.59
CA PRO A 309 1.42 23.22 -9.32
C PRO A 309 0.40 24.15 -8.66
N ARG A 310 -0.61 23.56 -8.03
CA ARG A 310 -1.71 24.28 -7.38
C ARG A 310 -1.85 23.84 -5.94
N ILE A 311 -2.04 24.80 -5.04
CA ILE A 311 -2.54 24.57 -3.69
C ILE A 311 -3.89 25.26 -3.58
N ILE A 312 -4.89 24.54 -3.07
CA ILE A 312 -6.23 25.06 -2.81
C ILE A 312 -6.54 24.65 -1.37
N ALA A 313 -6.47 25.59 -0.43
CA ALA A 313 -6.57 25.25 0.98
C ALA A 313 -8.03 24.99 1.36
N GLY A 314 -8.90 25.99 1.30
CA GLY A 314 -10.34 25.80 1.33
C GLY A 314 -11.01 26.62 2.43
N ASP A 315 -11.90 26.04 3.21
CA ASP A 315 -12.54 26.74 4.32
C ASP A 315 -11.75 26.45 5.61
N GLY A 316 -11.23 27.45 6.31
CA GLY A 316 -10.34 27.19 7.43
C GLY A 316 -9.42 28.33 7.78
N ASN A 317 -8.56 28.13 8.78
CA ASN A 317 -7.37 28.97 8.92
C ASN A 317 -6.16 28.15 8.49
N ASP A 318 -5.67 28.40 7.28
CA ASP A 318 -4.70 27.52 6.63
C ASP A 318 -3.28 28.07 6.62
N ASP A 319 -2.28 27.19 6.68
CA ASP A 319 -0.87 27.49 6.47
C ASP A 319 -0.42 26.90 5.12
N VAL A 320 -0.18 27.78 4.15
CA VAL A 320 0.21 27.41 2.78
C VAL A 320 1.64 27.85 2.48
N SER A 321 2.48 26.91 2.05
CA SER A 321 3.85 27.17 1.60
C SER A 321 4.10 26.68 0.17
N MET A 322 4.57 27.58 -0.71
CA MET A 322 4.97 27.26 -2.09
C MET A 322 6.42 27.71 -2.33
N LEU A 323 7.37 26.80 -2.18
CA LEU A 323 8.79 27.11 -2.21
C LEU A 323 9.47 26.54 -3.48
N VAL A 324 10.21 27.39 -4.19
CA VAL A 324 11.03 26.99 -5.34
C VAL A 324 12.42 27.59 -5.17
N TRP A 325 13.43 26.74 -5.06
CA TRP A 325 14.82 27.17 -4.79
C TRP A 325 15.65 27.42 -6.06
N GLY A 326 15.24 26.84 -7.19
CA GLY A 326 15.85 27.07 -8.50
C GLY A 326 15.15 28.16 -9.31
N SER A 327 15.22 28.06 -10.64
CA SER A 327 14.53 29.01 -11.52
C SER A 327 13.02 28.79 -11.50
N LEU A 328 12.26 29.86 -11.39
CA LEU A 328 10.81 29.87 -11.51
C LEU A 328 10.40 30.16 -12.96
N LEU A 329 10.28 29.11 -13.78
CA LEU A 329 9.84 29.21 -15.18
C LEU A 329 8.39 28.76 -15.39
N GLY A 330 7.79 28.12 -14.38
CA GLY A 330 6.37 27.76 -14.32
C GLY A 330 5.50 28.86 -13.71
N SER A 331 4.20 28.59 -13.60
CA SER A 331 3.21 29.49 -12.98
C SER A 331 2.47 28.77 -11.84
N PRO A 332 3.09 28.65 -10.65
CA PRO A 332 2.43 28.08 -9.48
C PRO A 332 1.29 29.00 -9.01
N PHE A 333 0.26 28.39 -8.44
CA PHE A 333 -0.94 29.07 -7.96
C PHE A 333 -1.34 28.56 -6.57
N SER A 334 -1.72 29.46 -5.68
CA SER A 334 -2.25 29.12 -4.36
C SER A 334 -3.52 29.94 -4.08
N ASP A 335 -4.51 29.31 -3.46
CA ASP A 335 -5.76 29.91 -3.00
C ASP A 335 -6.00 29.50 -1.55
N GLY A 336 -6.07 30.46 -0.62
CA GLY A 336 -6.36 30.18 0.79
C GLY A 336 -7.81 29.82 1.00
N GLY A 337 -8.73 30.47 0.27
CA GLY A 337 -10.16 30.20 0.36
C GLY A 337 -10.84 31.07 1.41
N ALA A 338 -11.61 30.48 2.32
CA ALA A 338 -12.40 31.21 3.30
C ALA A 338 -11.88 31.01 4.72
N GLY A 339 -11.32 32.07 5.29
CA GLY A 339 -11.03 32.17 6.73
C GLY A 339 -9.88 33.14 6.96
N PHE A 340 -8.95 32.80 7.85
CA PHE A 340 -7.72 33.57 8.04
C PHE A 340 -6.53 32.72 7.62
N ASP A 341 -6.02 33.00 6.41
CA ASP A 341 -5.03 32.14 5.76
C ASP A 341 -3.67 32.81 5.69
N TYR A 342 -2.63 32.01 5.94
CA TYR A 342 -1.23 32.41 5.86
C TYR A 342 -0.58 31.81 4.61
N PHE A 343 0.13 32.65 3.85
CA PHE A 343 0.91 32.23 2.70
C PHE A 343 2.40 32.56 2.84
N GLN A 344 3.25 31.59 2.52
CA GLN A 344 4.68 31.79 2.34
C GLN A 344 5.18 31.30 0.97
N GLY A 345 5.98 32.13 0.28
CA GLY A 345 6.75 31.70 -0.90
C GLY A 345 6.41 32.40 -2.22
N VAL A 346 6.35 31.63 -3.32
CA VAL A 346 6.30 32.16 -4.70
C VAL A 346 5.04 31.77 -5.46
N GLY A 347 4.69 32.56 -6.49
CA GLY A 347 3.59 32.26 -7.40
C GLY A 347 2.44 33.26 -7.34
N THR A 348 1.35 32.91 -8.02
CA THR A 348 0.08 33.63 -7.90
C THR A 348 -0.60 33.19 -6.62
N ARG A 349 -1.12 34.14 -5.85
CA ARG A 349 -1.80 33.91 -4.58
C ARG A 349 -3.10 34.71 -4.51
N VAL A 350 -4.16 34.10 -3.99
CA VAL A 350 -5.51 34.67 -3.86
C VAL A 350 -6.08 34.27 -2.50
N ASN A 351 -6.89 35.14 -1.89
CA ASN A 351 -7.57 34.88 -0.61
C ASN A 351 -6.60 34.48 0.51
N PHE A 352 -5.67 35.38 0.86
CA PHE A 352 -4.80 35.23 2.02
C PHE A 352 -4.79 36.53 2.82
N GLU A 353 -4.91 36.42 4.15
CA GLU A 353 -4.90 37.54 5.08
C GLU A 353 -3.48 37.91 5.51
N GLU A 354 -2.58 36.93 5.57
CA GLU A 354 -1.18 37.12 5.93
C GLU A 354 -0.21 36.52 4.89
N ILE A 355 0.87 37.25 4.60
CA ILE A 355 1.78 36.91 3.52
C ILE A 355 3.23 37.18 3.93
N ASN A 356 4.11 36.19 3.72
CA ASN A 356 5.56 36.28 3.90
C ASN A 356 6.33 35.89 2.62
#